data_AF-A0A072PM04-F1
#
_entry.id   AF-A0A072PM04-F1
#
_cell.length_a   1.000
_cell.length_b   1.000
_cell.length_c   1.000
_cell.angle_alpha   90.00
_cell.angle_beta   90.00
_cell.angle_gamma   90.00
#
_symmetry.space_group_name_H-M   'P 1'
#
loop_
_entity.id
_entity.type
_entity.pdbx_description
1 polymer ?
#
loop_
_entity_poly.entity_id
_entity_poly.type
_entity_poly.pdbx_seq_one_letter_code
_entity_poly.pdbx_strand_id
1 'polypeptide(L)'
;MAAITTTLSTPIIYTTSIDGTETVTSISIIEFTVSPTGTQNLTTISTTAPSTTTVHETAIVTAPPPPPGNNCPSTTGPIAGAAVGCLIGGALIAALLTFFIMSSRNRSRRHKRSSRWEKVACANEPKESPPDTSVGAWEKHLPQPEADSDLRSAVSGLFDQIEMHVEQYYQDIAVKIDPLVHSNIAHFDSHLHQAAILDLLATTRRPTMLIKHAIAYFIVSSISAESNSAISFLPADFTALPQSIQSATATKNNSMVFDAAYCKWRVLTAYLHPQPENDRAYTAARDMAIANAAENLCHAFSPWARDREGTRRGNLVSIMKVAAEVGVTMFSQPSTLVWDWRLSRHGEQGHRGMRLVLRPGLIRTTSAEARPLETPQVIVPPVARDLEVK
;
A
#
# COMPACT_ATOMS: atom_id res chain seq x y z
N MET A 1 -11.01 -42.94 -15.54
CA MET A 1 -10.59 -41.55 -15.80
C MET A 1 -9.08 -41.57 -15.92
N ALA A 2 -8.53 -41.26 -17.10
CA ALA A 2 -7.09 -41.21 -17.33
C ALA A 2 -6.53 -39.92 -16.72
N ALA A 3 -5.51 -40.04 -15.86
CA ALA A 3 -4.78 -38.90 -15.31
C ALA A 3 -3.79 -38.38 -16.37
N ILE A 4 -3.89 -37.10 -16.72
CA ILE A 4 -2.96 -36.43 -17.63
C ILE A 4 -1.78 -35.94 -16.79
N THR A 5 -0.63 -36.58 -16.94
CA THR A 5 0.64 -36.11 -16.36
C THR A 5 1.18 -34.97 -17.22
N THR A 6 1.23 -33.76 -16.68
CA THR A 6 1.82 -32.60 -17.38
C THR A 6 3.26 -32.45 -16.92
N THR A 7 4.23 -32.65 -17.82
CA THR A 7 5.65 -32.40 -17.57
C THR A 7 6.00 -30.97 -17.98
N LEU A 8 6.54 -30.19 -17.06
CA LEU A 8 7.12 -28.87 -17.33
C LEU A 8 8.64 -29.03 -17.39
N SER A 9 9.22 -28.75 -18.56
CA SER A 9 10.66 -28.72 -18.77
C SER A 9 11.11 -27.27 -18.89
N THR A 10 12.07 -26.85 -18.07
CA THR A 10 12.73 -25.54 -18.19
C THR A 10 14.21 -25.75 -18.49
N PRO A 11 14.73 -25.25 -19.62
CA PRO A 11 16.15 -25.34 -19.90
C PRO A 11 16.91 -24.33 -19.03
N ILE A 12 17.92 -24.80 -18.30
CA ILE A 12 18.89 -23.93 -17.61
C ILE A 12 20.10 -23.79 -18.53
N ILE A 13 20.37 -22.56 -18.97
CA ILE A 13 21.53 -22.23 -19.81
C ILE A 13 22.64 -21.70 -18.89
N TYR A 14 23.77 -22.41 -18.85
CA TYR A 14 24.99 -21.90 -18.21
C TYR A 14 25.87 -21.26 -19.27
N THR A 15 26.21 -19.99 -19.09
CA THR A 15 27.22 -19.29 -19.88
C THR A 15 28.43 -19.04 -18.99
N THR A 16 29.52 -19.76 -19.27
CA THR A 16 30.84 -19.48 -18.69
C THR A 16 31.68 -18.77 -19.74
N SER A 17 32.05 -17.52 -19.45
CA SER A 17 32.94 -16.72 -20.28
C SER A 17 34.39 -16.97 -19.85
N ILE A 18 35.18 -17.57 -20.74
CA ILE A 18 36.65 -17.61 -20.65
C ILE A 18 37.17 -17.29 -22.05
N ASP A 19 37.95 -16.21 -22.15
CA ASP A 19 38.73 -15.73 -23.30
C ASP A 19 38.20 -16.05 -24.72
N GLY A 20 37.41 -15.11 -25.26
CA GLY A 20 37.61 -14.62 -26.62
C GLY A 20 37.37 -15.55 -27.82
N THR A 21 36.77 -16.74 -27.65
CA THR A 21 36.39 -17.59 -28.80
C THR A 21 35.12 -18.39 -28.51
N GLU A 22 34.04 -18.11 -29.22
CA GLU A 22 32.76 -18.81 -29.06
C GLU A 22 32.80 -20.20 -29.71
N THR A 23 32.66 -21.24 -28.90
CA THR A 23 32.43 -22.62 -29.36
C THR A 23 31.19 -23.17 -28.69
N VAL A 24 30.16 -23.51 -29.47
CA VAL A 24 28.88 -24.05 -28.97
C VAL A 24 29.07 -25.53 -28.60
N THR A 25 28.82 -25.88 -27.33
CA THR A 25 28.91 -27.26 -26.83
C THR A 25 27.53 -27.81 -26.49
N SER A 26 27.31 -29.10 -26.79
CA SER A 26 26.04 -29.84 -26.75
C SER A 26 25.28 -29.82 -25.41
N ILE A 27 23.95 -29.87 -25.53
CA ILE A 27 22.95 -29.91 -24.45
C ILE A 27 22.79 -31.35 -23.92
N SER A 28 22.83 -31.55 -22.60
CA SER A 28 22.43 -32.80 -21.94
C SER A 28 21.16 -32.58 -21.12
N ILE A 29 20.15 -33.44 -21.33
CA ILE A 29 18.85 -33.37 -20.66
C ILE A 29 18.91 -34.28 -19.43
N ILE A 30 18.57 -33.74 -18.25
CA ILE A 30 18.40 -34.52 -17.01
C ILE A 30 16.90 -34.70 -16.78
N GLU A 31 16.42 -35.94 -16.87
CA GLU A 31 15.04 -36.30 -16.53
C GLU A 31 14.92 -36.60 -15.03
N PHE A 32 13.98 -35.94 -14.33
CA PHE A 32 13.60 -36.28 -12.96
C PHE A 32 12.22 -36.96 -12.98
N THR A 33 12.20 -38.24 -12.57
CA THR A 33 10.96 -39.00 -12.36
C THR A 33 10.53 -38.88 -10.90
N VAL A 34 9.37 -38.28 -10.64
CA VAL A 34 8.79 -38.21 -9.30
C VAL A 34 7.77 -39.35 -9.13
N SER A 35 8.04 -40.30 -8.24
CA SER A 35 7.13 -41.39 -7.89
C SER A 35 6.12 -40.95 -6.81
N PRO A 36 4.83 -41.31 -6.89
CA PRO A 36 3.87 -41.04 -5.83
C PRO A 36 4.07 -41.99 -4.64
N THR A 37 4.38 -41.45 -3.46
CA THR A 37 4.47 -42.21 -2.20
C THR A 37 3.09 -42.44 -1.58
N GLY A 38 2.85 -43.67 -1.15
CA GLY A 38 1.54 -44.23 -0.82
C GLY A 38 0.91 -43.82 0.51
N THR A 39 -0.40 -44.06 0.53
CA THR A 39 -1.37 -43.96 1.61
C THR A 39 -1.08 -44.98 2.72
N GLN A 40 -0.97 -44.52 3.97
CA GLN A 40 -1.04 -45.40 5.14
C GLN A 40 -2.42 -45.29 5.81
N ASN A 41 -3.09 -46.43 5.89
CA ASN A 41 -4.30 -46.67 6.67
C ASN A 41 -3.96 -46.67 8.17
N LEU A 42 -4.83 -46.09 9.00
CA LEU A 42 -4.95 -46.50 10.40
C LEU A 42 -6.43 -46.47 10.85
N THR A 43 -6.69 -47.36 11.79
CA THR A 43 -7.89 -48.18 11.94
C THR A 43 -9.01 -47.53 12.77
N THR A 44 -10.24 -47.81 12.34
CA THR A 44 -11.53 -47.58 13.00
C THR A 44 -11.64 -48.30 14.36
N ILE A 45 -12.05 -47.58 15.41
CA ILE A 45 -12.68 -48.18 16.60
C ILE A 45 -13.98 -47.42 16.86
N SER A 46 -15.09 -48.15 16.74
CA SER A 46 -16.45 -47.72 17.06
C SER A 46 -16.68 -47.75 18.58
N THR A 47 -17.36 -46.75 19.13
CA THR A 47 -18.11 -46.95 20.39
C THR A 47 -19.38 -46.10 20.39
N THR A 48 -20.43 -46.77 20.80
CA THR A 48 -21.87 -46.52 20.72
C THR A 48 -22.40 -45.31 21.52
N ALA A 49 -23.43 -44.69 20.96
CA ALA A 49 -24.35 -43.79 21.65
C ALA A 49 -25.17 -44.51 22.75
N PRO A 50 -25.86 -43.74 23.62
CA PRO A 50 -27.31 -43.72 23.48
C PRO A 50 -27.95 -42.33 23.58
N SER A 51 -29.07 -42.24 22.88
CA SER A 51 -30.00 -41.11 22.73
C SER A 51 -30.94 -40.92 23.93
N THR A 52 -31.47 -39.70 24.09
CA THR A 52 -32.82 -39.28 24.55
C THR A 52 -32.71 -37.81 25.01
N THR A 53 -33.62 -36.86 24.80
CA THR A 53 -34.95 -36.79 24.20
C THR A 53 -35.27 -35.32 23.90
N THR A 54 -36.05 -35.12 22.85
CA THR A 54 -36.66 -33.89 22.32
C THR A 54 -37.71 -33.28 23.26
N VAL A 55 -37.79 -31.94 23.38
CA VAL A 55 -39.07 -31.19 23.48
C VAL A 55 -38.91 -29.80 22.83
N HIS A 56 -39.92 -29.43 22.04
CA HIS A 56 -40.17 -28.16 21.37
C HIS A 56 -40.55 -27.01 22.34
N GLU A 57 -40.38 -25.76 21.90
CA GLU A 57 -41.46 -24.78 21.66
C GLU A 57 -41.06 -23.31 21.97
N THR A 58 -41.62 -22.44 21.13
CA THR A 58 -41.40 -21.00 20.96
C THR A 58 -42.19 -20.17 21.99
N ALA A 59 -41.70 -18.94 22.24
CA ALA A 59 -42.49 -17.68 22.34
C ALA A 59 -42.44 -16.86 23.67
N ILE A 60 -42.02 -15.60 23.48
CA ILE A 60 -42.57 -14.33 24.04
C ILE A 60 -42.20 -13.89 25.48
N VAL A 61 -41.65 -12.66 25.48
CA VAL A 61 -41.63 -11.56 26.47
C VAL A 61 -42.61 -11.68 27.65
N THR A 62 -42.15 -11.44 28.89
CA THR A 62 -42.71 -10.50 29.90
C THR A 62 -41.91 -10.59 31.21
N ALA A 63 -41.47 -9.45 31.76
CA ALA A 63 -40.85 -9.31 33.08
C ALA A 63 -41.90 -9.32 34.22
N PRO A 64 -41.56 -9.78 35.45
CA PRO A 64 -41.83 -8.98 36.66
C PRO A 64 -40.74 -9.20 37.78
N PRO A 65 -40.92 -8.77 39.05
CA PRO A 65 -40.22 -7.66 39.75
C PRO A 65 -39.20 -8.14 40.82
N PRO A 66 -38.51 -7.25 41.59
CA PRO A 66 -37.26 -7.59 42.30
C PRO A 66 -37.49 -8.13 43.73
N PRO A 67 -36.53 -8.90 44.28
CA PRO A 67 -36.40 -9.11 45.73
C PRO A 67 -35.28 -8.27 46.36
N PRO A 68 -35.33 -8.06 47.69
CA PRO A 68 -34.70 -6.96 48.40
C PRO A 68 -33.21 -7.18 48.69
N GLY A 69 -32.53 -6.06 48.91
CA GLY A 69 -31.08 -5.97 48.99
C GLY A 69 -30.43 -6.70 50.16
N ASN A 70 -29.14 -6.98 49.96
CA ASN A 70 -28.15 -7.05 51.02
C ASN A 70 -26.80 -6.56 50.47
N ASN A 71 -26.21 -5.66 51.24
CA ASN A 71 -24.99 -4.92 50.92
C ASN A 71 -23.76 -5.83 50.92
N CYS A 72 -22.93 -5.73 49.88
CA CYS A 72 -21.53 -6.18 49.92
C CYS A 72 -20.68 -5.27 49.01
N PRO A 73 -19.53 -4.76 49.50
CA PRO A 73 -18.86 -3.59 48.93
C PRO A 73 -18.16 -3.86 47.59
N SER A 74 -18.31 -2.89 46.68
CA SER A 74 -17.69 -2.80 45.37
C SER A 74 -16.16 -2.80 45.47
N THR A 75 -15.53 -3.83 44.90
CA THR A 75 -14.14 -3.75 44.44
C THR A 75 -14.14 -3.22 43.01
N THR A 76 -13.75 -1.96 42.89
CA THR A 76 -13.54 -1.21 41.66
C THR A 76 -12.41 -1.87 40.86
N GLY A 77 -12.75 -2.62 39.81
CA GLY A 77 -11.83 -3.05 38.77
C GLY A 77 -12.10 -2.27 37.49
N PRO A 78 -11.17 -1.44 36.98
CA PRO A 78 -11.36 -0.73 35.73
C PRO A 78 -11.10 -1.69 34.55
N ILE A 79 -12.15 -2.33 34.05
CA ILE A 79 -12.18 -2.97 32.72
C ILE A 79 -13.21 -2.23 31.88
N ALA A 80 -12.84 -1.04 31.42
CA ALA A 80 -13.61 -0.27 30.45
C ALA A 80 -12.63 0.46 29.53
N GLY A 81 -12.25 -0.20 28.43
CA GLY A 81 -11.27 0.37 27.51
C GLY A 81 -11.03 -0.43 26.22
N ALA A 82 -11.97 -1.28 25.80
CA ALA A 82 -11.84 -2.08 24.58
C ALA A 82 -13.05 -1.88 23.67
N ALA A 83 -13.29 -0.64 23.22
CA ALA A 83 -14.30 -0.36 22.19
C ALA A 83 -14.08 0.92 21.39
N VAL A 84 -13.16 1.82 21.80
CA VAL A 84 -13.09 3.17 21.21
C VAL A 84 -12.17 3.25 19.98
N GLY A 85 -11.26 2.29 19.77
CA GLY A 85 -10.31 2.32 18.64
C GLY A 85 -10.88 1.90 17.28
N CYS A 86 -11.82 0.95 17.25
CA CYS A 86 -12.38 0.45 15.98
C CYS A 86 -13.40 1.40 15.35
N LEU A 87 -14.09 2.22 16.14
CA LEU A 87 -15.09 3.15 15.61
C LEU A 87 -14.45 4.32 14.86
N ILE A 88 -13.36 4.90 15.38
CA ILE A 88 -12.71 6.05 14.73
C ILE A 88 -11.86 5.59 13.55
N GLY A 89 -11.06 4.53 13.72
CA GLY A 89 -10.28 3.96 12.61
C GLY A 89 -11.18 3.41 11.50
N GLY A 90 -12.20 2.62 11.86
CA GLY A 90 -13.15 2.07 10.90
C GLY A 90 -13.98 3.14 10.18
N ALA A 91 -14.43 4.18 10.88
CA ALA A 91 -15.16 5.28 10.25
C ALA A 91 -14.28 6.12 9.32
N LEU A 92 -13.02 6.39 9.68
CA LEU A 92 -12.08 7.09 8.80
C LEU A 92 -11.73 6.25 7.56
N ILE A 93 -11.51 4.96 7.73
CA ILE A 93 -11.25 4.04 6.62
C ILE A 93 -12.49 3.94 5.73
N ALA A 94 -13.68 3.72 6.29
CA ALA A 94 -14.92 3.68 5.52
C ALA A 94 -15.20 5.01 4.81
N ALA A 95 -14.93 6.15 5.45
CA ALA A 95 -15.07 7.47 4.85
C ALA A 95 -14.08 7.68 3.69
N LEU A 96 -12.81 7.25 3.83
CA LEU A 96 -11.82 7.34 2.76
C LEU A 96 -12.17 6.40 1.59
N LEU A 97 -12.47 5.13 1.87
CA LEU A 97 -12.87 4.15 0.86
C LEU A 97 -14.12 4.63 0.10
N THR A 98 -15.16 5.06 0.82
CA THR A 98 -16.38 5.59 0.20
C THR A 98 -16.12 6.89 -0.54
N PHE A 99 -15.25 7.77 -0.03
CA PHE A 99 -14.86 8.99 -0.70
C PHE A 99 -14.12 8.71 -2.02
N PHE A 100 -13.18 7.77 -2.06
CA PHE A 100 -12.45 7.41 -3.28
C PHE A 100 -13.35 6.73 -4.32
N ILE A 101 -14.21 5.81 -3.90
CA ILE A 101 -15.20 5.19 -4.78
C ILE A 101 -16.22 6.22 -5.28
N MET A 102 -16.64 7.17 -4.43
CA MET A 102 -17.56 8.23 -4.83
C MET A 102 -16.86 9.31 -5.66
N SER A 103 -15.59 9.63 -5.43
CA SER A 103 -14.85 10.61 -6.22
C SER A 103 -14.58 10.04 -7.63
N SER A 104 -14.22 8.76 -7.75
CA SER A 104 -14.08 8.09 -9.04
C SER A 104 -15.41 8.02 -9.80
N ARG A 105 -16.52 7.72 -9.10
CA ARG A 105 -17.86 7.58 -9.72
C ARG A 105 -18.59 8.90 -9.96
N ASN A 106 -18.33 9.94 -9.16
CA ASN A 106 -18.96 11.26 -9.27
C ASN A 106 -18.24 12.16 -10.31
N ARG A 107 -17.01 11.83 -10.71
CA ARG A 107 -16.34 12.43 -11.88
C ARG A 107 -17.15 12.23 -13.17
N SER A 108 -17.80 11.07 -13.34
CA SER A 108 -18.68 10.80 -14.51
C SER A 108 -20.02 11.54 -14.44
N ARG A 109 -20.54 11.84 -13.24
CA ARG A 109 -21.88 12.44 -13.06
C ARG A 109 -21.90 13.96 -13.10
N ARG A 110 -20.78 14.64 -12.85
CA ARG A 110 -20.70 16.12 -12.95
C ARG A 110 -20.86 16.65 -14.38
N HIS A 111 -20.72 15.79 -15.41
CA HIS A 111 -20.96 16.17 -16.80
C HIS A 111 -22.42 16.29 -17.23
N LYS A 112 -23.41 16.01 -16.36
CA LYS A 112 -24.84 16.14 -16.72
C LYS A 112 -25.57 17.35 -16.12
N ARG A 113 -24.90 18.22 -15.36
CA ARG A 113 -25.54 19.39 -14.69
C ARG A 113 -25.14 20.77 -15.22
N SER A 114 -24.42 20.86 -16.35
CA SER A 114 -23.95 22.15 -16.90
C SER A 114 -24.58 22.56 -18.24
N SER A 115 -25.66 21.91 -18.72
CA SER A 115 -26.30 22.29 -20.00
C SER A 115 -27.75 22.76 -19.88
N ARG A 116 -28.18 23.25 -18.71
CA ARG A 116 -29.57 23.71 -18.49
C ARG A 116 -29.70 25.07 -17.79
N TRP A 117 -28.85 26.03 -18.11
CA TRP A 117 -29.20 27.44 -17.95
C TRP A 117 -28.34 28.30 -18.89
N GLU A 118 -28.88 28.57 -20.08
CA GLU A 118 -28.67 29.78 -20.89
C GLU A 118 -29.41 29.57 -22.22
N LYS A 119 -30.71 29.83 -22.16
CA LYS A 119 -31.51 30.13 -23.35
C LYS A 119 -32.42 31.29 -23.01
N VAL A 120 -31.88 32.51 -23.02
CA VAL A 120 -32.60 33.73 -23.46
C VAL A 120 -31.53 34.73 -23.89
N ALA A 121 -31.37 34.93 -25.21
CA ALA A 121 -31.43 36.23 -25.88
C ALA A 121 -30.64 36.25 -27.21
N CYS A 122 -31.42 36.53 -28.27
CA CYS A 122 -31.08 37.25 -29.50
C CYS A 122 -30.23 36.56 -30.58
N ALA A 123 -30.93 36.33 -31.69
CA ALA A 123 -30.44 35.99 -33.00
C ALA A 123 -29.41 37.00 -33.53
N ASN A 124 -28.35 36.46 -34.15
CA ASN A 124 -27.88 36.81 -35.49
C ASN A 124 -26.78 35.81 -35.90
N GLU A 125 -27.12 34.93 -36.83
CA GLU A 125 -26.16 34.20 -37.69
C GLU A 125 -25.37 35.22 -38.53
N PRO A 126 -24.06 35.00 -38.79
CA PRO A 126 -23.76 34.24 -40.00
C PRO A 126 -22.49 33.36 -39.99
N LYS A 127 -22.59 32.28 -40.77
CA LYS A 127 -21.54 31.53 -41.51
C LYS A 127 -20.70 30.52 -40.73
N GLU A 128 -21.28 29.34 -40.66
CA GLU A 128 -20.69 28.00 -40.85
C GLU A 128 -19.23 27.98 -41.36
N SER A 129 -18.30 27.85 -40.42
CA SER A 129 -17.03 27.15 -40.61
C SER A 129 -17.18 25.70 -40.13
N PRO A 130 -16.52 24.72 -40.76
CA PRO A 130 -16.65 23.30 -40.41
C PRO A 130 -16.25 23.08 -38.95
N PRO A 131 -16.79 22.04 -38.27
CA PRO A 131 -16.44 21.78 -36.89
C PRO A 131 -14.95 21.46 -36.83
N ASP A 132 -14.18 22.39 -36.26
CA ASP A 132 -12.85 22.12 -35.75
C ASP A 132 -12.95 20.83 -34.95
N THR A 133 -12.41 19.75 -35.51
CA THR A 133 -12.17 18.53 -34.76
C THR A 133 -11.09 18.91 -33.76
N SER A 134 -11.53 19.45 -32.62
CA SER A 134 -10.67 20.15 -31.68
C SER A 134 -9.59 19.18 -31.21
N VAL A 135 -8.35 19.47 -31.59
CA VAL A 135 -7.15 18.90 -31.00
C VAL A 135 -7.25 19.20 -29.49
N GLY A 136 -7.76 18.24 -28.71
CA GLY A 136 -8.09 18.43 -27.28
C GLY A 136 -9.47 17.92 -26.84
N ALA A 137 -10.35 17.46 -27.75
CA ALA A 137 -11.68 16.96 -27.38
C ALA A 137 -11.64 15.77 -26.42
N TRP A 138 -10.62 14.91 -26.53
CA TRP A 138 -10.47 13.74 -25.68
C TRP A 138 -9.71 14.03 -24.39
N GLU A 139 -8.87 15.08 -24.36
CA GLU A 139 -8.08 15.47 -23.18
C GLU A 139 -8.98 15.89 -22.01
N LYS A 140 -10.16 16.46 -22.30
CA LYS A 140 -11.18 16.79 -21.28
C LYS A 140 -11.75 15.56 -20.55
N HIS A 141 -11.57 14.37 -21.12
CA HIS A 141 -12.02 13.12 -20.52
C HIS A 141 -10.96 12.46 -19.63
N LEU A 142 -9.72 12.95 -19.67
CA LEU A 142 -8.65 12.44 -18.83
C LEU A 142 -8.86 12.79 -17.34
N PRO A 143 -8.27 12.00 -16.43
CA PRO A 143 -8.16 12.36 -15.01
C PRO A 143 -7.72 13.81 -14.82
N GLN A 144 -8.58 14.58 -14.14
CA GLN A 144 -8.30 15.97 -13.80
C GLN A 144 -7.46 16.03 -12.51
N PRO A 145 -6.67 17.10 -12.31
CA PRO A 145 -5.93 17.30 -11.08
C PRO A 145 -6.86 17.22 -9.87
N GLU A 146 -6.46 16.45 -8.87
CA GLU A 146 -7.16 16.42 -7.60
C GLU A 146 -6.82 17.65 -6.76
N ALA A 147 -7.77 18.09 -5.94
CA ALA A 147 -7.54 19.23 -5.07
C ALA A 147 -6.41 18.91 -4.09
N ASP A 148 -5.49 19.88 -3.90
CA ASP A 148 -4.36 19.72 -2.97
C ASP A 148 -4.83 19.38 -1.54
N SER A 149 -6.03 19.81 -1.15
CA SER A 149 -6.67 19.45 0.13
C SER A 149 -6.96 17.96 0.25
N ASP A 150 -7.43 17.35 -0.83
CA ASP A 150 -7.90 15.97 -0.83
C ASP A 150 -6.68 15.03 -0.84
N LEU A 151 -5.68 15.34 -1.66
CA LEU A 151 -4.40 14.63 -1.67
C LEU A 151 -3.68 14.76 -0.32
N ARG A 152 -3.65 15.96 0.26
CA ARG A 152 -3.09 16.19 1.60
C ARG A 152 -3.83 15.37 2.66
N SER A 153 -5.15 15.36 2.63
CA SER A 153 -5.98 14.62 3.59
C SER A 153 -5.74 13.11 3.48
N ALA A 154 -5.70 12.58 2.26
CA ALA A 154 -5.49 11.17 2.01
C ALA A 154 -4.11 10.69 2.49
N VAL A 155 -3.06 11.43 2.13
CA VAL A 155 -1.67 11.08 2.46
C VAL A 155 -1.38 11.28 3.95
N SER A 156 -1.88 12.36 4.55
CA SER A 156 -1.75 12.56 6.01
C SER A 156 -2.51 11.49 6.77
N GLY A 157 -3.75 11.17 6.35
CA GLY A 157 -4.55 10.11 6.96
C GLY A 157 -3.94 8.72 6.84
N LEU A 158 -3.20 8.43 5.76
CA LEU A 158 -2.42 7.19 5.64
C LEU A 158 -1.30 7.14 6.68
N PHE A 159 -0.51 8.21 6.81
CA PHE A 159 0.58 8.23 7.77
C PHE A 159 0.11 8.24 9.22
N ASP A 160 -1.01 8.89 9.51
CA ASP A 160 -1.60 8.88 10.86
C ASP A 160 -2.09 7.47 11.22
N GLN A 161 -2.61 6.70 10.26
CA GLN A 161 -2.93 5.28 10.48
C GLN A 161 -1.69 4.43 10.76
N ILE A 162 -0.59 4.65 10.02
CA ILE A 162 0.69 3.98 10.27
C ILE A 162 1.20 4.31 11.68
N GLU A 163 1.13 5.57 12.09
CA GLU A 163 1.52 5.99 13.42
C GLU A 163 0.67 5.32 14.50
N MET A 164 -0.66 5.40 14.39
CA MET A 164 -1.58 4.72 15.32
C MET A 164 -1.34 3.21 15.38
N HIS A 165 -1.06 2.57 14.25
CA HIS A 165 -0.69 1.16 14.21
C HIS A 165 0.54 0.88 15.08
N VAL A 166 1.60 1.66 14.91
CA VAL A 166 2.83 1.44 15.67
C VAL A 166 2.62 1.67 17.16
N GLU A 167 1.94 2.75 17.52
CA GLU A 167 1.64 3.10 18.93
C GLU A 167 0.76 2.05 19.63
N GLN A 168 -0.15 1.42 18.88
CA GLN A 168 -1.07 0.44 19.42
C GLN A 168 -0.44 -0.95 19.58
N TYR A 169 0.43 -1.35 18.64
CA TYR A 169 0.88 -2.73 18.50
C TYR A 169 2.35 -2.97 18.85
N TYR A 170 3.16 -1.93 19.06
CA TYR A 170 4.57 -2.06 19.39
C TYR A 170 4.93 -1.26 20.64
N GLN A 171 6.10 -1.56 21.21
CA GLN A 171 6.58 -0.94 22.42
C GLN A 171 8.09 -0.73 22.39
N ASP A 172 8.53 0.32 23.08
CA ASP A 172 9.95 0.63 23.24
C ASP A 172 10.59 -0.29 24.29
N ILE A 173 10.99 -1.48 23.85
CA ILE A 173 11.71 -2.46 24.66
C ILE A 173 13.07 -2.78 24.07
N ALA A 174 14.03 -3.05 24.95
CA ALA A 174 15.32 -3.57 24.55
C ALA A 174 15.18 -5.04 24.17
N VAL A 175 15.57 -5.38 22.94
CA VAL A 175 15.49 -6.71 22.38
C VAL A 175 16.90 -7.18 22.02
N LYS A 176 17.20 -8.46 22.29
CA LYS A 176 18.38 -9.12 21.72
C LYS A 176 18.06 -9.56 20.30
N ILE A 177 18.75 -8.99 19.32
CA ILE A 177 18.56 -9.31 17.91
C ILE A 177 19.34 -10.60 17.59
N ASP A 178 18.60 -11.68 17.32
CA ASP A 178 19.16 -12.94 16.82
C ASP A 178 19.39 -12.85 15.29
N PRO A 179 20.35 -13.57 14.70
CA PRO A 179 20.50 -13.73 13.25
C PRO A 179 19.20 -13.97 12.47
N LEU A 180 18.22 -14.71 13.00
CA LEU A 180 16.93 -14.90 12.32
C LEU A 180 16.11 -13.59 12.22
N VAL A 181 16.13 -12.76 13.27
CA VAL A 181 15.49 -11.44 13.28
C VAL A 181 16.21 -10.51 12.31
N HIS A 182 17.54 -10.60 12.24
CA HIS A 182 18.36 -9.83 11.31
C HIS A 182 17.95 -10.06 9.85
N SER A 183 17.80 -11.32 9.42
CA SER A 183 17.41 -11.60 8.03
C SER A 183 16.01 -11.07 7.70
N ASN A 184 15.10 -11.10 8.67
CA ASN A 184 13.73 -10.63 8.47
C ASN A 184 13.66 -9.10 8.34
N ILE A 185 14.46 -8.36 9.11
CA ILE A 185 14.47 -6.89 9.10
C ILE A 185 15.22 -6.32 7.88
N ALA A 186 16.25 -7.02 7.38
CA ALA A 186 17.06 -6.54 6.26
C ALA A 186 16.24 -6.21 5.00
N HIS A 187 15.12 -6.90 4.78
CA HIS A 187 14.19 -6.65 3.68
C HIS A 187 13.47 -5.30 3.76
N PHE A 188 13.46 -4.66 4.93
CA PHE A 188 12.78 -3.40 5.22
C PHE A 188 13.76 -2.24 5.42
N ASP A 189 15.05 -2.44 5.13
CA ASP A 189 16.02 -1.36 5.18
C ASP A 189 15.73 -0.34 4.07
N SER A 190 15.70 0.93 4.45
CA SER A 190 15.49 2.03 3.51
C SER A 190 16.75 2.44 2.78
N HIS A 191 17.93 2.07 3.31
CA HIS A 191 19.24 2.54 2.83
C HIS A 191 19.36 4.08 2.76
N LEU A 192 18.45 4.80 3.41
CA LEU A 192 18.45 6.27 3.49
C LEU A 192 19.40 6.79 4.58
N HIS A 193 19.85 5.90 5.46
CA HIS A 193 20.71 6.20 6.59
C HIS A 193 22.12 5.66 6.36
N GLN A 194 23.10 6.29 7.01
CA GLN A 194 24.49 5.82 6.99
C GLN A 194 24.66 4.47 7.70
N ALA A 195 23.82 4.19 8.70
CA ALA A 195 23.77 2.92 9.40
C ALA A 195 22.50 2.17 9.03
N ALA A 196 22.57 0.84 8.95
CA ALA A 196 21.41 0.01 8.67
C ALA A 196 20.36 0.18 9.79
N ILE A 197 19.06 0.07 9.44
CA ILE A 197 17.97 0.14 10.42
C ILE A 197 18.19 -0.83 11.58
N LEU A 198 18.81 -1.97 11.30
CA LEU A 198 19.11 -2.98 12.31
C LEU A 198 20.08 -2.49 13.40
N ASP A 199 21.17 -1.84 12.99
CA ASP A 199 22.17 -1.31 13.92
C ASP A 199 21.56 -0.20 14.79
N LEU A 200 20.67 0.58 14.19
CA LEU A 200 19.90 1.61 14.88
C LEU A 200 18.91 1.01 15.88
N LEU A 201 18.24 -0.10 15.54
CA LEU A 201 17.29 -0.79 16.42
C LEU A 201 17.96 -1.39 17.66
N ALA A 202 19.21 -1.85 17.54
CA ALA A 202 19.99 -2.35 18.67
C ALA A 202 20.35 -1.22 19.66
N THR A 203 20.68 -0.04 19.11
CA THR A 203 21.28 1.08 19.86
C THR A 203 20.28 2.14 20.31
N THR A 204 19.09 2.20 19.72
CA THR A 204 18.09 3.22 20.06
C THR A 204 17.39 2.92 21.39
N ARG A 205 16.96 3.99 22.08
CA ARG A 205 16.01 3.92 23.20
C ARG A 205 14.55 3.87 22.73
N ARG A 206 14.28 4.21 21.47
CA ARG A 206 12.94 4.29 20.88
C ARG A 206 12.82 3.48 19.57
N PRO A 207 12.81 2.14 19.63
CA PRO A 207 12.67 1.30 18.43
C PRO A 207 11.37 1.56 17.67
N THR A 208 10.29 1.98 18.33
CA THR A 208 9.02 2.34 17.65
C THR A 208 9.21 3.41 16.58
N MET A 209 10.16 4.33 16.75
CA MET A 209 10.49 5.37 15.76
C MET A 209 11.05 4.77 14.47
N LEU A 210 11.94 3.79 14.60
CA LEU A 210 12.51 3.08 13.46
C LEU A 210 11.49 2.16 12.80
N ILE A 211 10.59 1.55 13.59
CA ILE A 211 9.48 0.75 13.07
C ILE A 211 8.51 1.63 12.26
N LYS A 212 8.15 2.83 12.76
CA LYS A 212 7.35 3.82 12.00
C LYS A 212 8.01 4.15 10.66
N HIS A 213 9.31 4.47 10.69
CA HIS A 213 10.08 4.75 9.48
C HIS A 213 10.06 3.57 8.50
N ALA A 214 10.38 2.35 8.95
CA ALA A 214 10.46 1.17 8.10
C ALA A 214 9.11 0.83 7.46
N ILE A 215 8.02 0.88 8.23
CA ILE A 215 6.67 0.64 7.71
C ILE A 215 6.27 1.73 6.71
N ALA A 216 6.52 3.01 7.03
CA ALA A 216 6.21 4.11 6.12
C ALA A 216 7.01 4.00 4.81
N TYR A 217 8.31 3.68 4.89
CA TYR A 217 9.17 3.53 3.73
C TYR A 217 8.73 2.37 2.84
N PHE A 218 8.46 1.22 3.45
CA PHE A 218 7.98 0.05 2.72
C PHE A 218 6.65 0.34 2.02
N ILE A 219 5.65 0.87 2.74
CA ILE A 219 4.33 1.17 2.17
C ILE A 219 4.44 2.18 1.03
N VAL A 220 5.21 3.26 1.22
CA VAL A 220 5.43 4.29 0.20
C VAL A 220 6.11 3.70 -1.05
N SER A 221 7.09 2.82 -0.86
CA SER A 221 7.75 2.10 -1.96
C SER A 221 6.78 1.16 -2.69
N SER A 222 5.92 0.45 -1.96
CA SER A 222 4.89 -0.42 -2.53
C SER A 222 3.82 0.32 -3.34
N ILE A 223 3.64 1.63 -3.15
CA ILE A 223 2.65 2.43 -3.88
C ILE A 223 3.29 3.41 -4.87
N SER A 224 4.58 3.28 -5.12
CA SER A 224 5.34 4.09 -6.08
C SER A 224 5.59 3.30 -7.36
N ALA A 225 5.24 3.89 -8.51
CA ALA A 225 5.31 3.19 -9.78
C ALA A 225 6.75 2.92 -10.23
N GLU A 226 7.72 3.75 -9.81
CA GLU A 226 9.14 3.56 -10.10
C GLU A 226 9.84 2.59 -9.15
N SER A 227 9.18 2.11 -8.10
CA SER A 227 9.74 1.16 -7.15
C SER A 227 9.58 -0.29 -7.63
N ASN A 228 10.31 -1.21 -7.00
CA ASN A 228 10.34 -2.62 -7.35
C ASN A 228 8.93 -3.22 -7.48
N SER A 229 8.61 -3.75 -8.66
CA SER A 229 7.29 -4.33 -8.95
C SER A 229 6.94 -5.53 -8.08
N ALA A 230 7.94 -6.23 -7.51
CA ALA A 230 7.72 -7.40 -6.64
C ALA A 230 7.00 -7.05 -5.33
N ILE A 231 7.12 -5.81 -4.86
CA ILE A 231 6.45 -5.33 -3.63
C ILE A 231 5.28 -4.40 -3.93
N SER A 232 4.93 -4.19 -5.21
CA SER A 232 3.96 -3.19 -5.63
C SER A 232 2.51 -3.59 -5.29
N PHE A 233 1.73 -2.61 -4.85
CA PHE A 233 0.27 -2.70 -4.69
C PHE A 233 -0.49 -2.09 -5.87
N LEU A 234 0.23 -1.55 -6.86
CA LEU A 234 -0.35 -0.93 -8.04
C LEU A 234 -0.64 -1.97 -9.13
N PRO A 235 -1.56 -1.68 -10.07
CA PRO A 235 -1.76 -2.51 -11.26
C PRO A 235 -0.45 -2.74 -12.03
N ALA A 236 -0.32 -3.90 -12.66
CA ALA A 236 0.89 -4.26 -13.42
C ALA A 236 1.21 -3.21 -14.49
N ASP A 237 0.19 -2.72 -15.20
CA ASP A 237 0.33 -1.71 -16.24
C ASP A 237 0.90 -0.38 -15.73
N PHE A 238 0.75 -0.08 -14.44
CA PHE A 238 1.27 1.16 -13.85
C PHE A 238 2.78 1.05 -13.59
N THR A 239 3.30 -0.17 -13.41
CA THR A 239 4.70 -0.41 -13.03
C THR A 239 5.54 -0.95 -14.19
N ALA A 240 4.94 -1.61 -15.19
CA ALA A 240 5.65 -2.26 -16.29
C ALA A 240 6.58 -1.30 -17.06
N LEU A 241 6.05 -0.16 -17.52
CA LEU A 241 6.86 0.82 -18.26
C LEU A 241 7.95 1.44 -17.36
N PRO A 242 7.67 1.96 -16.15
CA PRO A 242 8.71 2.46 -15.24
C PRO A 242 9.85 1.47 -15.00
N GLN A 243 9.53 0.20 -14.77
CA GLN A 243 10.53 -0.85 -14.56
C GLN A 243 11.39 -1.09 -15.81
N SER A 244 10.78 -1.06 -17.00
CA SER A 244 11.51 -1.18 -18.26
C SER A 244 12.47 0.00 -18.50
N ILE A 245 12.03 1.22 -18.16
CA ILE A 245 12.85 2.44 -18.28
C ILE A 245 14.03 2.37 -17.31
N GLN A 246 13.82 1.90 -16.08
CA GLN A 246 14.87 1.80 -15.07
C GLN A 246 15.92 0.74 -15.44
N SER A 247 15.50 -0.36 -16.07
CA SER A 247 16.38 -1.45 -16.49
C SER A 247 17.19 -1.13 -17.75
N ALA A 248 16.62 -0.33 -18.66
CA ALA A 248 17.29 0.16 -19.86
C ALA A 248 18.22 1.35 -19.52
N THR A 249 19.42 1.06 -19.02
CA THR A 249 20.43 2.01 -18.55
C THR A 249 21.03 2.99 -19.59
N ALA A 250 20.36 3.29 -20.70
CA ALA A 250 20.91 4.12 -21.77
C ALA A 250 20.17 5.46 -21.95
N THR A 251 20.85 6.54 -21.56
CA THR A 251 20.54 7.95 -21.88
C THR A 251 19.35 8.56 -21.12
N LYS A 252 19.51 8.73 -19.80
CA LYS A 252 18.82 9.84 -19.08
C LYS A 252 19.36 11.18 -19.58
N ASN A 253 19.12 11.52 -20.84
CA ASN A 253 18.89 12.91 -21.17
C ASN A 253 17.56 13.23 -20.50
N ASN A 254 17.63 13.76 -19.28
CA ASN A 254 16.54 14.33 -18.49
C ASN A 254 15.93 15.48 -19.29
N SER A 255 15.26 15.14 -20.39
CA SER A 255 14.63 16.09 -21.26
C SER A 255 13.26 16.36 -20.67
N MET A 256 12.93 17.63 -20.49
CA MET A 256 11.58 18.08 -20.11
C MET A 256 10.48 17.42 -20.97
N VAL A 257 10.82 17.04 -22.21
CA VAL A 257 9.96 16.31 -23.14
C VAL A 257 9.65 14.89 -22.63
N PHE A 258 10.65 14.18 -22.10
CA PHE A 258 10.45 12.85 -21.52
C PHE A 258 9.52 12.90 -20.30
N ASP A 259 9.75 13.84 -19.38
CA ASP A 259 8.91 14.00 -18.19
C ASP A 259 7.45 14.31 -18.58
N ALA A 260 7.26 15.16 -19.59
CA ALA A 260 5.94 15.46 -20.12
C ALA A 260 5.26 14.25 -20.76
N ALA A 261 6.00 13.48 -21.57
CA ALA A 261 5.50 12.25 -22.18
C ALA A 261 5.14 11.20 -21.11
N TYR A 262 5.97 11.05 -20.08
CA TYR A 262 5.75 10.12 -18.98
C TYR A 262 4.50 10.50 -18.16
N CYS A 263 4.32 11.79 -17.84
CA CYS A 263 3.10 12.26 -17.17
C CYS A 263 1.84 11.99 -18.00
N LYS A 264 1.88 12.29 -19.31
CA LYS A 264 0.76 11.99 -20.22
C LYS A 264 0.48 10.49 -20.28
N TRP A 265 1.51 9.65 -20.34
CA TRP A 265 1.36 8.19 -20.29
C TRP A 265 0.66 7.74 -19.00
N ARG A 266 1.08 8.22 -17.82
CA ARG A 266 0.43 7.85 -16.53
C ARG A 266 -1.06 8.15 -16.55
N VAL A 267 -1.41 9.38 -16.95
CA VAL A 267 -2.81 9.84 -17.02
C VAL A 267 -3.62 9.04 -18.04
N LEU A 268 -3.04 8.74 -19.20
CA LEU A 268 -3.69 7.90 -20.23
C LEU A 268 -3.91 6.47 -19.75
N THR A 269 -2.90 5.85 -19.13
CA THR A 269 -3.00 4.51 -18.57
C THR A 269 -4.08 4.45 -17.48
N ALA A 270 -4.13 5.45 -16.59
CA ALA A 270 -5.17 5.57 -15.57
C ALA A 270 -6.58 5.76 -16.19
N TYR A 271 -6.68 6.47 -17.32
CA TYR A 271 -7.95 6.63 -18.04
C TYR A 271 -8.41 5.33 -18.72
N LEU A 272 -7.47 4.59 -19.33
CA LEU A 272 -7.75 3.35 -20.05
C LEU A 272 -8.00 2.16 -19.12
N HIS A 273 -7.55 2.24 -17.86
CA HIS A 273 -7.86 1.29 -16.81
C HIS A 273 -8.74 1.95 -15.72
N PRO A 274 -9.99 2.34 -16.06
CA PRO A 274 -10.86 2.98 -15.09
C PRO A 274 -11.25 1.98 -14.01
N GLN A 275 -11.14 2.40 -12.75
CA GLN A 275 -11.56 1.62 -11.59
C GLN A 275 -10.86 0.26 -11.48
N PRO A 276 -9.53 0.22 -11.28
CA PRO A 276 -8.78 -1.02 -11.13
C PRO A 276 -9.36 -1.91 -10.02
N GLU A 277 -10.04 -1.34 -9.02
CA GLU A 277 -10.75 -2.09 -7.97
C GLU A 277 -11.82 -3.08 -8.48
N ASN A 278 -12.32 -2.91 -9.72
CA ASN A 278 -13.28 -3.82 -10.32
C ASN A 278 -12.59 -4.99 -11.07
N ASP A 279 -11.30 -4.89 -11.35
CA ASP A 279 -10.51 -5.98 -11.92
C ASP A 279 -10.23 -7.03 -10.86
N ARG A 280 -10.81 -8.22 -11.04
CA ARG A 280 -10.63 -9.37 -10.14
C ARG A 280 -9.20 -9.90 -10.13
N ALA A 281 -8.51 -9.87 -11.26
CA ALA A 281 -7.13 -10.35 -11.34
C ALA A 281 -6.20 -9.41 -10.56
N TYR A 282 -6.32 -8.11 -10.79
CA TYR A 282 -5.59 -7.10 -10.02
C TYR A 282 -5.91 -7.18 -8.52
N THR A 283 -7.19 -7.18 -8.14
CA THR A 283 -7.56 -7.20 -6.71
C THR A 283 -7.09 -8.47 -5.99
N ALA A 284 -7.12 -9.63 -6.63
CA ALA A 284 -6.58 -10.87 -6.08
C ALA A 284 -5.04 -10.80 -5.91
N ALA A 285 -4.33 -10.34 -6.94
CA ALA A 285 -2.87 -10.19 -6.90
C ALA A 285 -2.43 -9.17 -5.82
N ARG A 286 -3.10 -8.02 -5.78
CA ARG A 286 -2.89 -6.98 -4.77
C ARG A 286 -3.16 -7.50 -3.36
N ASP A 287 -4.29 -8.15 -3.13
CA ASP A 287 -4.66 -8.64 -1.80
C ASP A 287 -3.69 -9.73 -1.31
N MET A 288 -3.17 -10.56 -2.20
CA MET A 288 -2.10 -11.52 -1.89
C MET A 288 -0.78 -10.81 -1.55
N ALA A 289 -0.36 -9.82 -2.33
CA ALA A 289 0.84 -9.03 -2.04
C ALA A 289 0.75 -8.31 -0.69
N ILE A 290 -0.41 -7.70 -0.40
CA ILE A 290 -0.71 -7.05 0.87
C ILE A 290 -0.69 -8.05 2.04
N ALA A 291 -1.30 -9.22 1.87
CA ALA A 291 -1.31 -10.25 2.93
C ALA A 291 0.11 -10.71 3.27
N ASN A 292 0.94 -10.97 2.25
CA ASN A 292 2.33 -11.37 2.41
C ASN A 292 3.17 -10.25 3.06
N ALA A 293 2.99 -9.01 2.61
CA ALA A 293 3.69 -7.86 3.19
C ALA A 293 3.34 -7.64 4.66
N ALA A 294 2.06 -7.73 5.01
CA ALA A 294 1.60 -7.60 6.40
C ALA A 294 2.16 -8.71 7.30
N GLU A 295 2.21 -9.95 6.79
CA GLU A 295 2.81 -11.09 7.50
C GLU A 295 4.31 -10.88 7.74
N ASN A 296 5.04 -10.50 6.69
CA ASN A 296 6.49 -10.27 6.76
C ASN A 296 6.85 -9.13 7.73
N LEU A 297 6.09 -8.03 7.72
CA LEU A 297 6.27 -6.94 8.69
C LEU A 297 5.98 -7.39 10.12
N CYS A 298 4.89 -8.15 10.33
CA CYS A 298 4.55 -8.67 11.65
C CYS A 298 5.65 -9.60 12.19
N HIS A 299 6.22 -10.46 11.35
CA HIS A 299 7.34 -11.32 11.70
C HIS A 299 8.62 -10.54 11.98
N ALA A 300 9.01 -9.63 11.08
CA ALA A 300 10.25 -8.85 11.21
C ALA A 300 10.29 -8.03 12.50
N PHE A 301 9.17 -7.42 12.87
CA PHE A 301 9.07 -6.58 14.07
C PHE A 301 8.40 -7.28 15.26
N SER A 302 8.19 -8.61 15.19
CA SER A 302 7.66 -9.41 16.30
C SER A 302 8.40 -9.21 17.63
N PRO A 303 9.73 -8.99 17.69
CA PRO A 303 10.40 -8.83 18.98
C PRO A 303 10.00 -7.58 19.76
N TRP A 304 9.45 -6.56 19.09
CA TRP A 304 8.95 -5.32 19.71
C TRP A 304 7.42 -5.28 19.80
N ALA A 305 6.73 -6.35 19.42
CA ALA A 305 5.28 -6.39 19.44
C ALA A 305 4.73 -6.45 20.87
N ARG A 306 3.55 -5.87 21.07
CA ARG A 306 2.73 -6.11 22.26
C ARG A 306 1.95 -7.42 22.07
N ASP A 307 1.68 -8.13 23.16
CA ASP A 307 0.93 -9.40 23.18
C ASP A 307 -0.56 -9.19 22.83
N ARG A 308 -0.83 -8.92 21.55
CA ARG A 308 -2.13 -8.71 20.91
C ARG A 308 -2.16 -9.36 19.53
N GLU A 309 -1.71 -10.61 19.49
CA GLU A 309 -1.29 -11.34 18.27
C GLU A 309 -2.38 -11.47 17.19
N GLY A 310 -3.66 -11.29 17.51
CA GLY A 310 -4.75 -11.52 16.55
C GLY A 310 -5.14 -10.35 15.63
N THR A 311 -4.87 -9.09 15.99
CA THR A 311 -5.41 -7.91 15.26
C THR A 311 -4.38 -7.08 14.53
N ARG A 312 -3.09 -7.25 14.86
CA ARG A 312 -1.96 -6.50 14.28
C ARG A 312 -1.89 -6.65 12.77
N ARG A 313 -1.88 -7.90 12.28
CA ARG A 313 -1.84 -8.22 10.85
C ARG A 313 -3.05 -7.66 10.10
N GLY A 314 -4.25 -7.87 10.65
CA GLY A 314 -5.49 -7.36 10.05
C GLY A 314 -5.51 -5.84 9.92
N ASN A 315 -4.96 -5.13 10.91
CA ASN A 315 -4.82 -3.68 10.86
C ASN A 315 -3.84 -3.24 9.75
N LEU A 316 -2.68 -3.87 9.62
CA LEU A 316 -1.74 -3.59 8.50
C LEU A 316 -2.37 -3.85 7.13
N VAL A 317 -3.09 -4.95 6.96
CA VAL A 317 -3.80 -5.25 5.71
C VAL A 317 -4.76 -4.12 5.35
N SER A 318 -5.50 -3.59 6.32
CA SER A 318 -6.40 -2.46 6.08
C SER A 318 -5.67 -1.19 5.67
N ILE A 319 -4.55 -0.87 6.34
CA ILE A 319 -3.72 0.31 6.03
C ILE A 319 -3.14 0.21 4.62
N MET A 320 -2.63 -0.96 4.25
CA MET A 320 -2.04 -1.18 2.92
C MET A 320 -3.07 -1.14 1.79
N LYS A 321 -4.33 -1.54 2.06
CA LYS A 321 -5.44 -1.35 1.10
C LYS A 321 -5.72 0.13 0.84
N VAL A 322 -5.77 0.94 1.91
CA VAL A 322 -5.88 2.41 1.78
C VAL A 322 -4.67 2.98 1.05
N ALA A 323 -3.46 2.49 1.34
CA ALA A 323 -2.25 2.93 0.66
C ALA A 323 -2.30 2.66 -0.85
N ALA A 324 -2.79 1.47 -1.26
CA ALA A 324 -2.94 1.13 -2.68
C ALA A 324 -3.85 2.13 -3.41
N GLU A 325 -4.93 2.58 -2.79
CA GLU A 325 -5.82 3.61 -3.33
C GLU A 325 -5.14 4.98 -3.45
N VAL A 326 -4.36 5.37 -2.43
CA VAL A 326 -3.51 6.56 -2.49
C VAL A 326 -2.52 6.47 -3.65
N GLY A 327 -1.89 5.32 -3.85
CA GLY A 327 -0.97 5.07 -4.96
C GLY A 327 -1.63 5.20 -6.33
N VAL A 328 -2.80 4.57 -6.53
CA VAL A 328 -3.59 4.69 -7.77
C VAL A 328 -3.98 6.16 -8.02
N THR A 329 -4.38 6.85 -6.96
CA THR A 329 -4.76 8.25 -7.01
C THR A 329 -3.60 9.14 -7.42
N MET A 330 -2.42 8.95 -6.81
CA MET A 330 -1.20 9.68 -7.13
C MET A 330 -0.73 9.41 -8.55
N PHE A 331 -0.75 8.15 -8.98
CA PHE A 331 -0.39 7.76 -10.35
C PHE A 331 -1.27 8.48 -11.38
N SER A 332 -2.57 8.61 -11.09
CA SER A 332 -3.56 9.27 -11.94
C SER A 332 -3.43 10.79 -12.00
N GLN A 333 -2.54 11.40 -11.21
CA GLN A 333 -2.35 12.85 -11.23
C GLN A 333 -1.56 13.29 -12.46
N PRO A 334 -1.98 14.38 -13.13
CA PRO A 334 -1.30 14.91 -14.30
C PRO A 334 0.04 15.59 -13.97
N SER A 335 0.22 16.03 -12.72
CA SER A 335 1.52 16.47 -12.20
C SER A 335 2.39 15.30 -11.73
N THR A 336 3.70 15.52 -11.68
CA THR A 336 4.67 14.62 -11.04
C THR A 336 4.67 14.89 -9.54
N LEU A 337 4.41 13.83 -8.78
CA LEU A 337 4.45 13.81 -7.33
C LEU A 337 5.61 12.94 -6.88
N VAL A 338 6.39 13.42 -5.92
CA VAL A 338 7.61 12.76 -5.43
C VAL A 338 7.57 12.67 -3.91
N TRP A 339 7.96 11.51 -3.39
CA TRP A 339 8.19 11.30 -1.97
C TRP A 339 9.52 11.91 -1.54
N ASP A 340 9.47 12.86 -0.61
CA ASP A 340 10.66 13.55 -0.11
C ASP A 340 11.06 13.04 1.27
N TRP A 341 12.11 12.23 1.30
CA TRP A 341 12.73 11.72 2.53
C TRP A 341 13.83 12.64 3.07
N ARG A 342 14.03 13.82 2.48
CA ARG A 342 15.09 14.75 2.90
C ARG A 342 14.61 15.67 4.01
N LEU A 343 15.55 16.07 4.83
CA LEU A 343 15.41 17.19 5.76
C LEU A 343 15.72 18.47 4.99
N SER A 344 14.81 19.44 5.00
CA SER A 344 15.06 20.75 4.41
C SER A 344 16.34 21.34 5.00
N ARG A 345 17.36 21.56 4.16
CA ARG A 345 18.70 22.05 4.56
C ARG A 345 18.72 23.47 5.15
N HIS A 346 17.58 24.16 5.20
CA HIS A 346 17.54 25.53 5.71
C HIS A 346 17.58 25.54 7.24
N GLY A 347 18.79 25.61 7.80
CA GLY A 347 19.04 25.97 9.20
C GLY A 347 19.84 24.98 10.04
N GLU A 348 20.20 23.81 9.53
CA GLU A 348 20.89 22.77 10.32
C GLU A 348 22.42 22.88 10.24
N GLN A 349 22.97 23.98 10.74
CA GLN A 349 24.34 24.03 11.24
C GLN A 349 24.26 24.09 12.77
N GLY A 350 24.11 22.94 13.43
CA GLY A 350 24.16 22.91 14.90
C GLY A 350 23.65 21.66 15.61
N HIS A 351 22.99 20.71 14.94
CA HIS A 351 22.48 19.52 15.63
C HIS A 351 23.55 18.40 15.65
N ARG A 352 24.01 18.03 16.85
CA ARG A 352 24.98 16.96 17.12
C ARG A 352 24.38 15.54 17.08
N GLY A 353 23.08 15.40 16.82
CA GLY A 353 22.35 14.13 16.88
C GLY A 353 21.91 13.62 15.50
N MET A 354 21.71 12.30 15.40
CA MET A 354 21.14 11.68 14.20
C MET A 354 19.65 12.01 14.11
N ARG A 355 19.21 12.58 12.98
CA ARG A 355 17.81 12.90 12.72
C ARG A 355 17.19 11.87 11.78
N LEU A 356 16.10 11.24 12.21
CA LEU A 356 15.35 10.22 11.50
C LEU A 356 14.08 10.81 10.91
N VAL A 357 13.87 10.65 9.60
CA VAL A 357 12.61 11.00 8.94
C VAL A 357 11.61 9.87 9.16
N LEU A 358 10.58 10.08 9.97
CA LEU A 358 9.57 9.05 10.27
C LEU A 358 8.62 8.81 9.11
N ARG A 359 8.25 9.88 8.41
CA ARG A 359 7.41 9.84 7.21
C ARG A 359 7.89 10.88 6.21
N PRO A 360 7.85 10.55 4.90
CA PRO A 360 8.29 11.46 3.87
C PRO A 360 7.29 12.60 3.68
N GLY A 361 7.78 13.68 3.12
CA GLY A 361 6.93 14.68 2.51
C GLY A 361 6.39 14.20 1.17
N LEU A 362 5.35 14.88 0.69
CA LEU A 362 4.89 14.78 -0.68
C LEU A 362 5.05 16.12 -1.35
N ILE A 363 5.84 16.16 -2.41
CA ILE A 363 6.09 17.37 -3.19
C ILE A 363 5.59 17.19 -4.62
N ARG A 364 5.08 18.28 -5.20
CA ARG A 364 4.77 18.40 -6.62
C ARG A 364 5.94 19.08 -7.31
N THR A 365 6.44 18.48 -8.38
CA THR A 365 7.60 19.00 -9.14
C THR A 365 7.23 19.53 -10.52
N THR A 366 6.04 19.19 -11.03
CA THR A 366 5.53 19.69 -12.32
C THR A 366 4.09 20.22 -12.21
N SER A 367 3.69 21.08 -13.14
CA SER A 367 2.30 21.53 -13.31
C SER A 367 1.41 20.41 -13.86
N ALA A 368 0.10 20.67 -14.00
CA ALA A 368 -0.83 19.73 -14.63
C ALA A 368 -0.52 19.49 -16.13
N GLU A 369 0.18 20.41 -16.78
CA GLU A 369 0.66 20.31 -18.16
C GLU A 369 2.05 19.65 -18.23
N ALA A 370 2.50 19.05 -17.13
CA ALA A 370 3.80 18.42 -16.95
C ALA A 370 5.00 19.36 -17.21
N ARG A 371 4.82 20.66 -16.94
CA ARG A 371 5.92 21.63 -16.97
C ARG A 371 6.62 21.67 -15.61
N PRO A 372 7.96 21.65 -15.53
CA PRO A 372 8.68 21.79 -14.27
C PRO A 372 8.26 23.08 -13.54
N LEU A 373 8.06 22.98 -12.23
CA LEU A 373 7.85 24.14 -11.36
C LEU A 373 9.21 24.76 -11.01
N GLU A 374 9.30 26.08 -10.95
CA GLU A 374 10.50 26.79 -10.50
C GLU A 374 10.92 26.38 -9.08
N THR A 375 9.92 26.18 -8.23
CA THR A 375 10.08 25.66 -6.87
C THR A 375 9.13 24.50 -6.66
N PRO A 376 9.60 23.31 -6.19
CA PRO A 376 8.72 22.22 -5.82
C PRO A 376 7.68 22.68 -4.79
N GLN A 377 6.41 22.38 -5.05
CA GLN A 377 5.32 22.74 -4.15
C GLN A 377 5.15 21.64 -3.09
N VAL A 378 5.24 22.00 -1.82
CA VAL A 378 5.03 21.05 -0.71
C VAL A 378 3.52 20.83 -0.51
N ILE A 379 3.06 19.60 -0.74
CA ILE A 379 1.70 19.19 -0.45
C ILE A 379 1.61 18.71 1.00
N VAL A 380 2.50 17.80 1.39
CA VAL A 380 2.64 17.30 2.76
C VAL A 380 4.10 17.47 3.19
N PRO A 381 4.39 18.11 4.33
CA PRO A 381 5.77 18.23 4.80
C PRO A 381 6.28 16.90 5.39
N PRO A 382 7.59 16.60 5.27
CA PRO A 382 8.18 15.46 5.98
C PRO A 382 8.11 15.68 7.49
N VAL A 383 8.05 14.58 8.24
CA VAL A 383 8.16 14.62 9.70
C VAL A 383 9.40 13.88 10.13
N ALA A 384 10.26 14.58 10.85
CA ALA A 384 11.50 14.03 11.39
C ALA A 384 11.62 14.28 12.88
N ARG A 385 12.40 13.43 13.53
CA ARG A 385 12.70 13.49 14.96
C ARG A 385 14.15 13.11 15.19
N ASP A 386 14.71 13.63 16.26
CA ASP A 386 16.04 13.23 16.70
C ASP A 386 15.97 11.82 17.28
N LEU A 387 16.89 10.96 16.86
CA LEU A 387 16.98 9.58 17.33
C LEU A 387 17.78 9.55 18.64
N GLU A 388 17.13 9.09 19.70
CA GLU A 388 17.77 8.91 21.00
C GLU A 388 18.61 7.62 20.99
N VAL A 389 19.92 7.77 20.78
CA VAL A 389 20.90 6.67 20.89
C VAL A 389 21.22 6.43 22.36
N LYS A 390 21.45 5.15 22.74
CA LYS A 390 21.70 4.73 24.11
C LYS A 390 22.93 5.36 24.76
#